data_AF-A0A0Q0GNC9-F1
#
_entry.id   AF-A0A0Q0GNC9-F1
#
_cell.length_a   1.000
_cell.length_b   1.000
_cell.length_c   1.000
_cell.angle_alpha   90.00
_cell.angle_beta   90.00
_cell.angle_gamma   90.00
#
_symmetry.space_group_name_H-M   'P 1'
#
loop_
_entity.id
_entity.type
_entity.pdbx_description
1 polymer ?
#
loop_
_entity_poly.entity_id
_entity_poly.type
_entity_poly.pdbx_seq_one_letter_code
_entity_poly.pdbx_strand_id
1 'polypeptide(L)'
;MAMPNEVIFYTQIVSILGFIAALFGIYRLLVQQKDGVIQLLKERLVDKDEQITALKAQTPDALASALNDRIKVTQDEIGRLKADGDMHRKEIDLKEEELRGIQDKLSALSELIRESDLVCPECGAPLVRRHAYTIHGGPDGESEAELEYVEYQCGLAIDGLGIEKSHCRHSLA
;
A
#
# COMPACT_ATOMS: atom_id res chain seq x y z
N MET A 1 -5.81 -91.19 -37.38
CA MET A 1 -4.44 -90.65 -37.52
C MET A 1 -4.14 -89.88 -36.24
N ALA A 2 -3.70 -90.59 -35.20
CA ALA A 2 -3.45 -90.00 -33.89
C ALA A 2 -2.09 -89.31 -33.93
N MET A 3 -2.06 -87.99 -33.73
CA MET A 3 -0.79 -87.33 -33.46
C MET A 3 -0.27 -87.82 -32.11
N PRO A 4 0.97 -88.33 -32.02
CA PRO A 4 1.48 -88.85 -30.77
C PRO A 4 1.60 -87.71 -29.76
N ASN A 5 1.07 -87.92 -28.55
CA ASN A 5 1.05 -86.93 -27.47
C ASN A 5 2.44 -86.33 -27.18
N GLU A 6 3.51 -87.06 -27.50
CA GLU A 6 4.90 -86.60 -27.41
C GLU A 6 5.19 -85.35 -28.24
N VAL A 7 4.57 -85.19 -29.41
CA VAL A 7 4.76 -84.01 -30.28
C VAL A 7 4.09 -82.77 -29.68
N ILE A 8 2.94 -82.95 -29.02
CA ILE A 8 2.23 -81.85 -28.35
C ILE A 8 2.98 -81.39 -27.09
N PHE A 9 3.53 -82.31 -26.31
CA PHE A 9 4.37 -81.96 -25.16
C PHE A 9 5.68 -81.29 -25.58
N TYR A 10 6.34 -81.79 -26.62
CA TYR A 10 7.59 -81.19 -27.11
C TYR A 10 7.39 -79.76 -27.63
N THR A 11 6.32 -79.52 -28.39
CA THR A 11 6.01 -78.17 -28.91
C THR A 11 5.69 -77.17 -27.79
N GLN A 12 5.03 -77.60 -26.72
CA GLN A 12 4.80 -76.74 -25.55
C GLN A 12 6.08 -76.40 -24.78
N ILE A 13 6.98 -77.37 -24.58
CA ILE A 13 8.28 -77.13 -23.93
C ILE A 13 9.12 -76.17 -24.76
N VAL A 14 9.16 -76.35 -26.09
CA VAL A 14 9.88 -75.46 -27.00
C VAL A 14 9.26 -74.06 -27.01
N SER A 15 7.93 -73.91 -26.94
CA SER A 15 7.31 -72.59 -26.90
C SER A 15 7.57 -71.86 -25.58
N ILE A 16 7.57 -72.57 -24.45
CA ILE A 16 7.90 -71.99 -23.13
C ILE A 16 9.36 -71.56 -23.10
N LEU A 17 10.28 -72.42 -23.56
CA LEU A 17 11.70 -72.07 -23.65
C LEU A 17 11.93 -70.88 -24.60
N GLY A 18 11.25 -70.85 -25.74
CA GLY A 18 11.28 -69.72 -26.67
C GLY A 18 10.75 -68.43 -26.03
N PHE A 19 9.67 -68.50 -25.26
CA PHE A 19 9.10 -67.37 -24.56
C PHE A 19 10.04 -66.83 -23.46
N ILE A 20 10.66 -67.72 -22.67
CA ILE A 20 11.65 -67.34 -21.66
C ILE A 20 12.87 -66.68 -22.32
N ALA A 21 13.36 -67.23 -23.43
CA ALA A 21 14.48 -66.65 -24.17
C ALA A 21 14.14 -65.26 -24.73
N ALA A 22 12.92 -65.08 -25.26
CA ALA A 22 12.44 -63.78 -25.75
C ALA A 22 12.34 -62.74 -24.63
N LEU A 23 11.78 -63.10 -23.46
CA LEU A 23 11.73 -62.23 -22.29
C LEU A 23 13.12 -61.85 -21.80
N PHE A 24 14.06 -62.80 -21.78
CA PHE A 24 15.44 -62.54 -21.41
C PHE A 24 16.14 -61.58 -22.38
N GLY A 25 15.86 -61.71 -23.68
CA GLY A 25 16.34 -60.77 -24.71
C GLY A 25 15.83 -59.34 -24.49
N ILE A 26 14.52 -59.18 -24.24
CA ILE A 26 13.92 -57.87 -23.98
C ILE A 26 14.45 -57.25 -22.68
N TYR A 27 14.59 -58.06 -21.61
CA TYR A 27 15.16 -57.62 -20.34
C TYR A 27 16.60 -57.11 -20.52
N ARG A 28 17.44 -57.86 -21.24
CA ARG A 28 18.82 -57.43 -21.53
C ARG A 28 18.87 -56.13 -22.33
N LEU A 29 17.98 -55.98 -23.32
CA LEU A 29 17.90 -54.77 -24.13
C LEU A 29 17.53 -53.54 -23.28
N LEU A 30 16.55 -53.68 -22.39
CA LEU A 30 16.12 -52.60 -21.48
C LEU A 30 17.22 -52.21 -20.49
N VAL A 31 17.97 -53.19 -19.95
CA VAL A 31 19.10 -52.92 -19.05
C VAL A 31 20.22 -52.18 -19.80
N GLN A 32 20.55 -52.59 -21.02
CA GLN A 32 21.55 -51.89 -21.84
C GLN A 32 21.13 -50.45 -22.19
N GLN A 33 19.85 -50.22 -22.49
CA GLN A 33 19.34 -48.86 -22.70
C GLN A 33 19.39 -48.02 -21.43
N LYS A 34 19.04 -48.60 -20.27
CA LYS A 34 19.09 -47.91 -18.98
C LYS A 34 20.52 -47.53 -18.61
N ASP A 35 21.50 -48.41 -18.83
CA ASP A 35 22.91 -48.12 -18.55
C ASP A 35 23.48 -47.05 -19.49
N GLY A 36 23.08 -47.06 -20.77
CA GLY A 36 23.45 -46.01 -21.72
C GLY A 36 22.88 -44.63 -21.36
N VAL A 37 21.63 -44.57 -20.90
CA VAL A 37 21.01 -43.31 -20.43
C VAL A 37 21.68 -42.81 -19.15
N ILE A 38 22.05 -43.71 -18.23
CA ILE A 38 22.76 -43.33 -17.00
C ILE A 38 24.16 -42.82 -17.31
N GLN A 39 24.89 -43.44 -18.24
CA GLN A 39 26.20 -42.95 -18.68
C GLN A 39 26.09 -41.57 -19.35
N LEU A 40 25.11 -41.38 -20.23
CA LEU A 40 24.90 -40.12 -20.93
C LEU A 40 24.49 -38.98 -19.97
N LEU A 41 23.67 -39.27 -18.96
CA LEU A 41 23.33 -38.30 -17.90
C LEU A 41 24.53 -37.97 -17.01
N LYS A 42 25.39 -38.95 -16.69
CA LYS A 42 26.64 -38.71 -15.94
C LYS A 42 27.62 -37.86 -16.74
N GLU A 43 27.80 -38.14 -18.02
CA GLU A 43 28.69 -37.39 -18.91
C GLU A 43 28.22 -35.95 -19.06
N ARG A 44 26.91 -35.72 -19.22
CA ARG A 44 26.36 -34.35 -19.23
C ARG A 44 26.49 -33.63 -17.89
N LEU A 45 26.44 -34.33 -16.76
CA LEU A 45 26.69 -33.73 -15.45
C LEU A 45 28.15 -33.31 -15.30
N VAL A 46 29.09 -34.17 -15.70
CA VAL A 46 30.53 -33.84 -15.67
C VAL A 46 30.86 -32.69 -16.61
N ASP A 47 30.36 -32.71 -17.85
CA ASP A 47 30.54 -31.62 -18.82
C ASP A 47 29.94 -30.29 -18.32
N LYS A 48 28.76 -30.32 -17.68
CA LYS A 48 28.17 -29.14 -17.04
C LYS A 48 29.00 -28.62 -15.86
N ASP A 49 29.55 -29.50 -15.05
CA ASP A 49 30.37 -29.13 -13.88
C ASP A 49 31.75 -28.61 -14.31
N GLU A 50 32.33 -29.18 -15.36
CA GLU A 50 33.52 -28.65 -16.02
C GLU A 50 33.25 -27.28 -16.66
N GLN A 51 32.09 -27.07 -17.31
CA GLN A 51 31.69 -25.76 -17.82
C GLN A 51 31.50 -24.74 -16.69
N ILE A 52 30.88 -25.11 -15.56
CA ILE A 52 30.73 -24.23 -14.39
C ILE A 52 32.10 -23.91 -13.80
N THR A 53 32.99 -24.89 -13.70
CA THR A 53 34.35 -24.72 -13.16
C THR A 53 35.22 -23.88 -14.10
N ALA A 54 35.10 -24.09 -15.41
CA ALA A 54 35.75 -23.28 -16.43
C ALA A 54 35.19 -21.87 -16.48
N LEU A 55 33.88 -21.66 -16.29
CA LEU A 55 33.25 -20.35 -16.18
C LEU A 55 33.67 -19.64 -14.88
N LYS A 56 33.74 -20.34 -13.75
CA LYS A 56 34.31 -19.84 -12.49
C LYS A 56 35.79 -19.50 -12.60
N ALA A 57 36.55 -20.25 -13.41
CA ALA A 57 37.94 -19.97 -13.69
C ALA A 57 38.14 -18.85 -14.75
N GLN A 58 37.18 -18.66 -15.66
CA GLN A 58 37.20 -17.63 -16.70
C GLN A 58 36.61 -16.28 -16.28
N THR A 59 35.68 -16.25 -15.32
CA THR A 59 35.28 -14.99 -14.71
C THR A 59 36.24 -14.67 -13.57
N PRO A 60 36.87 -13.48 -13.54
CA PRO A 60 37.69 -13.11 -12.40
C PRO A 60 36.77 -13.12 -11.18
N ASP A 61 37.14 -13.86 -10.12
CA ASP A 61 36.42 -13.93 -8.84
C ASP A 61 35.91 -12.56 -8.35
N ALA A 62 36.64 -11.50 -8.70
CA ALA A 62 36.26 -10.10 -8.47
C ALA A 62 34.92 -9.67 -9.11
N LEU A 63 34.57 -10.15 -10.31
CA LEU A 63 33.32 -9.78 -10.98
C LEU A 63 32.12 -10.49 -10.35
N ALA A 64 32.27 -11.78 -10.02
CA ALA A 64 31.25 -12.54 -9.30
C ALA A 64 31.05 -12.00 -7.88
N SER A 65 32.14 -11.69 -7.17
CA SER A 65 32.09 -11.01 -5.86
C SER A 65 31.44 -9.64 -5.96
N ALA A 66 31.84 -8.80 -6.93
CA ALA A 66 31.27 -7.47 -7.11
C ALA A 66 29.78 -7.50 -7.47
N LEU A 67 29.34 -8.50 -8.25
CA LEU A 67 27.92 -8.69 -8.56
C LEU A 67 27.14 -9.09 -7.31
N ASN A 68 27.69 -10.01 -6.51
CA ASN A 68 27.08 -10.45 -5.26
C ASN A 68 27.00 -9.31 -4.22
N ASP A 69 28.05 -8.50 -4.12
CA ASP A 69 28.08 -7.31 -3.26
C ASP A 69 27.04 -6.28 -3.71
N ARG A 70 26.91 -6.05 -5.02
CA ARG A 70 25.85 -5.17 -5.56
C ARG A 70 24.44 -5.69 -5.28
N ILE A 71 24.22 -7.01 -5.39
CA ILE A 71 22.93 -7.62 -5.08
C ILE A 71 22.58 -7.37 -3.61
N LYS A 72 23.56 -7.55 -2.71
CA LYS A 72 23.38 -7.35 -1.27
C LYS A 72 23.07 -5.89 -0.91
N VAL A 73 23.84 -4.95 -1.45
CA VAL A 73 23.59 -3.50 -1.28
C VAL A 73 22.21 -3.11 -1.80
N THR A 74 21.79 -3.66 -2.93
CA THR A 74 20.46 -3.37 -3.50
C THR A 74 19.34 -3.96 -2.63
N GLN A 75 19.53 -5.14 -2.04
CA GLN A 75 18.57 -5.73 -1.10
C GLN A 75 18.45 -4.92 0.20
N ASP A 76 19.58 -4.48 0.76
CA ASP A 76 19.58 -3.65 1.96
C ASP A 76 18.90 -2.30 1.70
N GLU A 77 19.12 -1.70 0.53
CA GLU A 77 18.46 -0.45 0.13
C GLU A 77 16.95 -0.63 -0.08
N ILE A 78 16.50 -1.74 -0.70
CA ILE A 78 15.07 -2.07 -0.80
C ILE A 78 14.46 -2.25 0.59
N GLY A 79 15.17 -2.90 1.52
CA GLY A 79 14.74 -3.07 2.91
C GLY A 79 14.59 -1.72 3.63
N ARG A 80 15.56 -0.82 3.48
CA ARG A 80 15.53 0.53 4.05
C ARG A 80 14.39 1.36 3.46
N LEU A 81 14.25 1.40 2.15
CA LEU A 81 13.17 2.13 1.47
C LEU A 81 11.78 1.63 1.86
N LYS A 82 11.63 0.31 2.08
CA LYS A 82 10.39 -0.27 2.58
C LYS A 82 10.09 0.15 4.02
N ALA A 83 11.10 0.14 4.89
CA ALA A 83 10.97 0.58 6.27
C ALA A 83 10.67 2.10 6.37
N ASP A 84 11.34 2.91 5.54
CA ASP A 84 11.04 4.35 5.41
C ASP A 84 9.62 4.57 4.87
N GLY A 85 9.18 3.79 3.89
CA GLY A 85 7.81 3.83 3.39
C GLY A 85 6.76 3.51 4.47
N ASP A 86 7.00 2.50 5.30
CA ASP A 86 6.12 2.13 6.41
C ASP A 86 6.15 3.17 7.54
N MET A 87 7.31 3.79 7.81
CA MET A 87 7.43 4.89 8.78
C MET A 87 6.70 6.15 8.30
N HIS A 88 6.92 6.57 7.06
CA HIS A 88 6.25 7.74 6.51
C HIS A 88 4.74 7.54 6.42
N ARG A 89 4.27 6.32 6.16
CA ARG A 89 2.84 6.04 6.20
C ARG A 89 2.25 6.25 7.59
N LYS A 90 2.95 5.81 8.66
CA LYS A 90 2.52 6.08 10.04
C LYS A 90 2.57 7.56 10.40
N GLU A 91 3.58 8.29 9.94
CA GLU A 91 3.67 9.75 10.14
C GLU A 91 2.54 10.48 9.43
N ILE A 92 2.19 10.05 8.20
CA ILE A 92 1.05 10.60 7.46
C ILE A 92 -0.25 10.33 8.22
N ASP A 93 -0.49 9.11 8.68
CA ASP A 93 -1.70 8.76 9.43
C ASP A 93 -1.82 9.60 10.72
N LEU A 94 -0.72 9.78 11.47
CA LEU A 94 -0.68 10.64 12.65
C LEU A 94 -0.95 12.12 12.32
N LYS A 95 -0.36 12.62 11.22
CA LYS A 95 -0.56 14.01 10.79
C LYS A 95 -1.98 14.25 10.28
N GLU A 96 -2.60 13.28 9.63
CA GLU A 96 -4.00 13.34 9.23
C GLU A 96 -4.95 13.35 10.45
N GLU A 97 -4.63 12.58 11.50
CA GLU A 97 -5.39 12.60 12.76
C GLU A 97 -5.23 13.93 13.51
N GLU A 98 -4.00 14.47 13.58
CA GLU A 98 -3.73 15.81 14.11
C GLU A 98 -4.49 16.89 13.33
N LEU A 99 -4.52 16.81 12.00
CA LEU A 99 -5.26 17.74 11.14
C LEU A 99 -6.76 17.69 11.41
N ARG A 100 -7.35 16.49 11.54
CA ARG A 100 -8.77 16.35 11.91
C ARG A 100 -9.05 16.97 13.27
N GLY A 101 -8.21 16.69 14.28
CA GLY A 101 -8.36 17.28 15.61
C GLY A 101 -8.23 18.80 15.64
N ILE A 102 -7.38 19.39 14.79
CA ILE A 102 -7.28 20.84 14.63
C ILE A 102 -8.52 21.40 13.91
N GLN A 103 -9.01 20.71 12.89
CA GLN A 103 -10.21 21.11 12.15
C GLN A 103 -11.45 21.09 13.06
N ASP A 104 -11.60 20.10 13.92
CA ASP A 104 -12.70 20.04 14.90
C ASP A 104 -12.63 21.19 15.91
N LYS A 105 -11.42 21.50 16.41
CA LYS A 105 -11.20 22.66 17.30
C LYS A 105 -11.49 23.98 16.60
N LEU A 106 -11.13 24.11 15.32
CA LEU A 106 -11.40 25.30 14.52
C LEU A 106 -12.91 25.46 14.27
N SER A 107 -13.62 24.37 13.98
CA SER A 107 -15.08 24.38 13.86
C SER A 107 -15.73 24.78 15.18
N ALA A 108 -15.31 24.21 16.30
CA ALA A 108 -15.83 24.57 17.62
C ALA A 108 -15.55 26.05 17.96
N LEU A 109 -14.33 26.55 17.68
CA LEU A 109 -13.99 27.96 17.83
C LEU A 109 -14.81 28.85 16.90
N SER A 110 -15.05 28.43 15.66
CA SER A 110 -15.86 29.17 14.70
C SER A 110 -17.33 29.26 15.14
N GLU A 111 -17.87 28.20 15.77
CA GLU A 111 -19.21 28.23 16.37
C GLU A 111 -19.25 29.19 17.56
N LEU A 112 -18.29 29.11 18.48
CA LEU A 112 -18.15 30.05 19.60
C LEU A 112 -18.03 31.52 19.15
N ILE A 113 -17.29 31.77 18.07
CA ILE A 113 -17.14 33.12 17.50
C ILE A 113 -18.45 33.60 16.86
N ARG A 114 -19.22 32.71 16.23
CA ARG A 114 -20.55 33.01 15.70
C ARG A 114 -21.57 33.30 16.81
N GLU A 115 -21.47 32.61 17.95
CA GLU A 115 -22.36 32.82 19.10
C GLU A 115 -22.05 34.10 19.90
N SER A 116 -20.86 34.69 19.74
CA SER A 116 -20.40 35.83 20.56
C SER A 116 -20.57 37.20 19.88
N ASP A 117 -21.29 37.29 18.75
CA ASP A 117 -21.52 38.52 17.97
C ASP A 117 -20.24 39.26 17.53
N LEU A 118 -19.07 38.61 17.62
CA LEU A 118 -17.76 39.18 17.27
C LEU A 118 -17.49 39.19 15.77
N VAL A 119 -18.38 38.58 14.98
CA VAL A 119 -18.28 38.51 13.52
C VAL A 119 -19.62 38.83 12.88
N CYS A 120 -19.55 39.46 11.71
CA CYS A 120 -20.73 39.76 10.92
C CYS A 120 -21.48 38.47 10.54
N PRO A 121 -22.80 38.37 10.76
CA PRO A 121 -23.57 37.16 10.48
C PRO A 121 -23.63 36.81 8.99
N GLU A 122 -23.48 37.80 8.10
CA GLU A 122 -23.58 37.59 6.65
C GLU A 122 -22.25 37.17 6.01
N CYS A 123 -21.11 37.70 6.47
CA CYS A 123 -19.82 37.48 5.78
C CYS A 123 -18.66 37.04 6.68
N GLY A 124 -18.87 36.92 8.00
CA GLY A 124 -17.82 36.54 8.95
C GLY A 124 -16.75 37.60 9.20
N ALA A 125 -16.93 38.84 8.70
CA ALA A 125 -15.98 39.92 8.94
C ALA A 125 -15.90 40.28 10.43
N PRO A 126 -14.70 40.56 10.98
CA PRO A 126 -14.52 40.82 12.39
C PRO A 126 -15.16 42.15 12.84
N LEU A 127 -15.51 42.21 14.12
CA LEU A 127 -15.97 43.40 14.81
C LEU A 127 -14.88 44.50 14.82
N VAL A 128 -15.26 45.72 14.46
CA VAL A 128 -14.37 46.90 14.47
C VAL A 128 -14.61 47.77 15.69
N ARG A 129 -15.87 47.99 16.05
CA ARG A 129 -16.23 48.88 17.15
C ARG A 129 -17.48 48.39 17.87
N ARG A 130 -17.43 48.38 19.20
CA ARG A 130 -18.56 48.11 20.10
C ARG A 130 -18.62 49.21 21.14
N HIS A 131 -19.75 49.91 21.22
CA HIS A 131 -19.99 50.95 22.22
C HIS A 131 -21.32 50.72 22.91
N ALA A 132 -21.28 50.47 24.21
CA ALA A 132 -22.44 50.52 25.08
C ALA A 132 -22.62 51.95 25.60
N TYR A 133 -23.84 52.47 25.56
CA TYR A 133 -24.20 53.74 26.16
C TYR A 133 -25.59 53.64 26.81
N THR A 134 -25.73 54.26 27.97
CA THR A 134 -26.99 54.26 28.71
C THR A 134 -27.76 55.53 28.36
N ILE A 135 -29.03 55.37 27.98
CA ILE A 135 -29.96 56.49 27.83
C ILE A 135 -30.91 56.51 29.03
N HIS A 136 -31.11 57.69 29.59
CA HIS A 136 -32.09 57.92 30.65
C HIS A 136 -33.34 58.55 30.03
N GLY A 137 -34.51 57.96 30.27
CA GLY A 137 -35.79 58.40 29.73
C GLY A 137 -36.88 58.43 30.80
N GLY A 138 -37.81 59.37 30.68
CA GLY A 138 -38.93 59.55 31.61
C GLY A 138 -39.00 60.97 32.19
N PRO A 139 -40.14 61.35 32.80
CA PRO A 139 -40.34 62.70 33.35
C PRO A 139 -39.31 63.08 34.42
N ASP A 140 -38.82 62.09 35.18
CA ASP A 140 -37.88 62.25 36.29
C ASP A 140 -36.57 61.45 36.11
N GLY A 141 -36.33 60.89 34.91
CA GLY A 141 -35.12 60.09 34.61
C GLY A 141 -35.13 58.66 35.17
N GLU A 142 -36.29 58.12 35.56
CA GLU A 142 -36.41 56.82 36.24
C GLU A 142 -36.18 55.59 35.36
N SER A 143 -36.23 55.71 34.03
CA SER A 143 -35.99 54.57 33.14
C SER A 143 -34.60 54.66 32.52
N GLU A 144 -33.78 53.65 32.77
CA GLU A 144 -32.49 53.47 32.12
C GLU A 144 -32.60 52.38 31.06
N ALA A 145 -32.16 52.67 29.84
CA ALA A 145 -32.00 51.67 28.80
C ALA A 145 -30.54 51.64 28.35
N GLU A 146 -29.93 50.47 28.43
CA GLU A 146 -28.62 50.22 27.86
C GLU A 146 -28.78 49.94 26.37
N LEU A 147 -28.16 50.76 25.54
CA LEU A 147 -28.12 50.57 24.09
C LEU A 147 -26.70 50.21 23.68
N GLU A 148 -26.61 49.26 22.76
CA GLU A 148 -25.34 48.78 22.24
C GLU A 148 -25.22 49.07 20.74
N TYR A 149 -24.18 49.80 20.35
CA TYR A 149 -23.83 50.01 18.94
C TYR A 149 -22.67 49.11 18.53
N VAL A 150 -22.86 48.38 17.43
CA VAL A 150 -21.91 47.39 16.92
C VAL A 150 -21.61 47.69 15.45
N GLU A 151 -20.33 47.77 15.09
CA GLU A 151 -19.86 48.03 13.72
C GLU A 151 -18.80 47.00 13.30
N TYR A 152 -19.02 46.38 12.14
CA TYR A 152 -18.16 45.33 11.58
C TYR A 152 -17.29 45.85 10.42
N GLN A 153 -16.17 45.18 10.15
CA GLN A 153 -15.21 45.61 9.11
C GLN A 153 -15.80 45.62 7.70
N CYS A 154 -16.83 44.81 7.44
CA CYS A 154 -17.56 44.78 6.18
C CYS A 154 -18.46 46.01 5.96
N GLY A 155 -18.61 46.90 6.95
CA GLY A 155 -19.48 48.08 6.89
C GLY A 155 -20.90 47.84 7.41
N LEU A 156 -21.23 46.63 7.89
CA LEU A 156 -22.47 46.37 8.62
C LEU A 156 -22.43 47.08 9.98
N ALA A 157 -23.48 47.83 10.31
CA ALA A 157 -23.64 48.44 11.63
C ALA A 157 -25.05 48.20 12.16
N ILE A 158 -25.15 47.85 13.44
CA ILE A 158 -26.40 47.52 14.13
C ILE A 158 -26.50 48.42 15.37
N ASP A 159 -27.67 49.00 15.60
CA ASP A 159 -27.94 49.81 16.80
C ASP A 159 -28.49 48.99 17.98
N GLY A 160 -28.61 49.65 19.14
CA GLY A 160 -29.04 49.00 20.39
C GLY A 160 -30.48 48.51 20.39
N LEU A 161 -31.25 48.75 19.32
CA LEU A 161 -32.60 48.24 19.12
C LEU A 161 -32.61 47.07 18.12
N GLY A 162 -31.43 46.61 17.67
CA GLY A 162 -31.28 45.56 16.66
C GLY A 162 -31.58 46.04 15.24
N ILE A 163 -31.64 47.36 15.01
CA ILE A 163 -31.93 47.94 13.70
C ILE A 163 -30.63 48.15 12.95
N GLU A 164 -30.57 47.61 11.73
CA GLU A 164 -29.46 47.80 10.82
C GLU A 164 -29.36 49.27 10.38
N LYS A 165 -28.21 49.89 10.65
CA LYS A 165 -27.89 51.28 10.23
C LYS A 165 -27.16 51.33 8.91
N SER A 166 -26.40 50.29 8.58
CA SER A 166 -25.66 50.18 7.31
C SER A 166 -25.47 48.72 6.93
N HIS A 167 -25.48 48.44 5.63
CA HIS A 167 -25.44 47.07 5.11
C HIS A 167 -24.04 46.47 4.99
N CYS A 168 -23.97 45.15 5.07
CA CYS A 168 -22.77 44.38 4.75
C CYS A 168 -22.40 44.58 3.27
N ARG A 169 -21.18 45.04 2.99
CA ARG A 169 -20.72 45.24 1.60
C ARG A 169 -20.54 43.95 0.81
N HIS A 170 -20.53 42.80 1.47
CA HIS A 170 -20.32 41.49 0.85
C HIS A 170 -21.61 40.71 0.56
N SER A 171 -22.80 41.20 0.95
CA SER A 171 -24.07 40.50 0.69
C SER A 171 -24.77 40.90 -0.62
N LEU A 172 -24.17 41.82 -1.39
CA LEU A 172 -24.69 42.28 -2.69
C LEU A 172 -23.99 41.62 -3.91
N ALA A 173 -23.46 40.41 -3.76
CA ALA A 173 -22.87 39.61 -4.84
C ALA A 173 -23.65 38.33 -5.09
#